data_AF-A0A957GLQ5-F1
#
_entry.id   AF-A0A957GLQ5-F1
#
_cell.length_a   1.000
_cell.length_b   1.000
_cell.length_c   1.000
_cell.angle_alpha   90.00
_cell.angle_beta   90.00
_cell.angle_gamma   90.00
#
_symmetry.space_group_name_H-M   'P 1'
#
loop_
_entity.id
_entity.type
_entity.pdbx_description
1 polymer ?
#
loop_
_entity_poly.entity_id
_entity_poly.type
_entity_poly.pdbx_seq_one_letter_code
_entity_poly.pdbx_strand_id
1 'polypeptide(L)'
;MINRSTLSNNSAQGGLGQARAGHGAGLGGAIFMRNGSLTITNSTLTANSALRGGNAQGRGAAVFVRDGTATLQYNTISGNMNSTGGTVYLWNHASVAGVLHMVGNIIANTTGGADCEASLTTNLFNLAEDGSCGTAVAGDPALGTVGLNGGLTPNFPLTGLSPALNAAAATCTAETGDIDQRSTTRPFGSRCDIGAFEFDTLASQAGPNFVVNSAADSNDGYCDLLGQGIGNQDCTLREAINAANAAADVSVITFAGDYAIALTTHLPTLTTAMTIDGDSTTTSVDGGDVYQLFTISAAVTVTVQNLNLANGLGLPDPAGGGVVYNNGGTVTLANCSVSSSTAEKGGGIYNRAGALTVTACTIEGNRVTASPGGGISNEATLVVSDTLFLNNTTGSTGIIGAALFNGAGAMLTVENSTFQANTSSGSGGAVASTGSATIINSRFIDNRANSFTFGGGALFIYGTSSTNIANSTFSGNQATKNGGSININ
;
A
#
# COMPACT_ATOMS: atom_id res chain seq x y z
N MET A 1 -21.53 15.64 13.87
CA MET A 1 -20.16 15.53 14.43
C MET A 1 -19.29 14.92 13.35
N ILE A 2 -18.13 15.51 13.10
CA ILE A 2 -17.09 14.98 12.21
C ILE A 2 -15.89 14.67 13.11
N ASN A 3 -15.35 13.47 13.01
CA ASN A 3 -14.31 13.01 13.92
C ASN A 3 -13.31 12.11 13.20
N ARG A 4 -12.01 12.26 13.50
CA ARG A 4 -10.92 11.45 12.92
C ARG A 4 -11.02 11.26 11.41
N SER A 5 -11.43 12.33 10.72
CA SER A 5 -11.82 12.30 9.31
C SER A 5 -10.96 13.25 8.49
N THR A 6 -10.83 12.95 7.20
CA THR A 6 -10.17 13.85 6.24
C THR A 6 -11.17 14.35 5.22
N LEU A 7 -11.31 15.68 5.13
CA LEU A 7 -12.08 16.33 4.07
C LEU A 7 -11.10 17.04 3.14
N SER A 8 -10.92 16.48 1.95
CA SER A 8 -9.94 17.00 1.00
C SER A 8 -10.44 17.16 -0.42
N ASN A 9 -9.88 18.13 -1.14
CA ASN A 9 -10.15 18.39 -2.57
C ASN A 9 -11.62 18.75 -2.87
N ASN A 10 -12.34 19.30 -1.91
CA ASN A 10 -13.69 19.81 -2.14
C ASN A 10 -13.64 21.24 -2.69
N SER A 11 -14.60 21.61 -3.52
CA SER A 11 -14.66 22.96 -4.11
C SER A 11 -16.07 23.51 -4.07
N ALA A 12 -16.22 24.74 -3.57
CA ALA A 12 -17.42 25.54 -3.70
C ALA A 12 -17.14 26.69 -4.68
N GLN A 13 -17.90 26.75 -5.78
CA GLN A 13 -17.85 27.84 -6.75
C GLN A 13 -19.23 28.41 -7.01
N GLY A 14 -19.34 29.73 -7.00
CA GLY A 14 -20.58 30.43 -7.35
C GLY A 14 -20.82 30.54 -8.86
N GLY A 15 -22.07 30.78 -9.29
CA GLY A 15 -22.44 30.79 -10.71
C GLY A 15 -21.71 31.84 -11.57
N LEU A 16 -21.26 31.43 -12.78
CA LEU A 16 -20.42 32.21 -13.70
C LEU A 16 -21.19 33.07 -14.75
N GLY A 17 -22.51 33.25 -14.61
CA GLY A 17 -23.36 33.88 -15.63
C GLY A 17 -23.32 35.42 -15.70
N GLN A 18 -23.79 36.00 -16.80
CA GLN A 18 -23.91 37.45 -17.05
C GLN A 18 -25.13 38.09 -16.33
N ALA A 19 -24.84 38.98 -15.38
CA ALA A 19 -25.56 40.21 -14.99
C ALA A 19 -27.04 40.25 -14.52
N ARG A 20 -27.89 39.21 -14.49
CA ARG A 20 -29.32 39.41 -14.07
C ARG A 20 -29.99 38.42 -13.11
N ALA A 21 -29.25 37.48 -12.51
CA ALA A 21 -29.72 36.72 -11.34
C ALA A 21 -28.55 36.56 -10.36
N GLY A 22 -28.80 36.83 -9.07
CA GLY A 22 -27.77 37.05 -8.03
C GLY A 22 -26.58 36.08 -8.10
N HIS A 23 -25.39 36.65 -8.31
CA HIS A 23 -24.13 35.92 -8.31
C HIS A 23 -23.80 35.48 -6.87
N GLY A 24 -23.94 34.19 -6.57
CA GLY A 24 -23.50 33.62 -5.30
C GLY A 24 -21.97 33.56 -5.26
N ALA A 25 -21.39 33.72 -4.07
CA ALA A 25 -19.99 33.35 -3.80
C ALA A 25 -19.90 31.83 -3.58
N GLY A 26 -18.73 31.22 -3.86
CA GLY A 26 -18.41 29.89 -3.33
C GLY A 26 -18.16 29.99 -1.82
N LEU A 27 -18.98 29.36 -0.99
CA LEU A 27 -18.86 29.43 0.47
C LEU A 27 -18.71 28.03 1.04
N GLY A 28 -17.78 27.83 1.97
CA GLY A 28 -17.63 26.55 2.67
C GLY A 28 -17.10 25.46 1.74
N GLY A 29 -15.86 25.62 1.28
CA GLY A 29 -15.26 24.71 0.28
C GLY A 29 -15.32 23.25 0.70
N ALA A 30 -15.03 22.94 1.96
CA ALA A 30 -15.32 21.64 2.58
C ALA A 30 -16.68 21.63 3.28
N ILE A 31 -16.96 22.64 4.12
CA ILE A 31 -18.16 22.69 4.95
C ILE A 31 -18.78 24.08 4.91
N PHE A 32 -20.06 24.13 4.55
CA PHE A 32 -20.94 25.27 4.77
C PHE A 32 -22.00 24.92 5.82
N MET A 33 -22.06 25.69 6.90
CA MET A 33 -23.13 25.61 7.89
C MET A 33 -23.96 26.88 7.88
N ARG A 34 -25.29 26.71 7.83
CA ARG A 34 -26.26 27.77 8.15
C ARG A 34 -27.19 27.31 9.26
N ASN A 35 -27.15 27.99 10.41
CA ASN A 35 -27.83 27.62 11.64
C ASN A 35 -27.41 26.25 12.21
N GLY A 36 -27.84 25.95 13.43
CA GLY A 36 -27.59 24.65 14.08
C GLY A 36 -26.23 24.55 14.77
N SER A 37 -25.76 23.31 14.96
CA SER A 37 -24.48 23.02 15.62
C SER A 37 -23.59 22.06 14.82
N LEU A 38 -22.28 22.30 14.83
CA LEU A 38 -21.25 21.41 14.28
C LEU A 38 -20.13 21.25 15.28
N THR A 39 -19.63 20.03 15.38
CA THR A 39 -18.42 19.70 16.12
C THR A 39 -17.51 18.94 15.17
N ILE A 40 -16.27 19.44 15.02
CA ILE A 40 -15.19 18.80 14.28
C ILE A 40 -14.05 18.53 15.25
N THR A 41 -13.66 17.28 15.40
CA THR A 41 -12.62 16.84 16.33
C THR A 41 -11.57 16.01 15.59
N ASN A 42 -10.28 16.17 15.94
CA ASN A 42 -9.21 15.26 15.51
C ASN A 42 -9.16 15.04 13.99
N SER A 43 -9.49 16.05 13.18
CA SER A 43 -9.71 15.88 11.74
C SER A 43 -8.80 16.76 10.89
N THR A 44 -8.52 16.31 9.68
CA THR A 44 -7.72 17.04 8.69
C THR A 44 -8.60 17.63 7.59
N LEU A 45 -8.52 18.94 7.34
CA LEU A 45 -9.22 19.62 6.24
C LEU A 45 -8.18 20.24 5.31
N THR A 46 -8.02 19.71 4.10
CA THR A 46 -6.90 20.08 3.23
C THR A 46 -7.26 20.20 1.75
N ALA A 47 -6.57 21.06 0.99
CA ALA A 47 -6.78 21.21 -0.45
C ALA A 47 -8.23 21.54 -0.86
N ASN A 48 -9.03 22.10 0.04
CA ASN A 48 -10.39 22.53 -0.29
C ASN A 48 -10.37 23.97 -0.83
N SER A 49 -11.34 24.33 -1.66
CA SER A 49 -11.39 25.64 -2.31
C SER A 49 -12.74 26.33 -2.22
N ALA A 50 -12.73 27.64 -1.96
CA ALA A 50 -13.88 28.53 -2.03
C ALA A 50 -13.62 29.60 -3.09
N LEU A 51 -14.13 29.36 -4.30
CA LEU A 51 -13.82 30.14 -5.49
C LEU A 51 -14.83 31.24 -5.77
N ARG A 52 -14.38 32.25 -6.51
CA ARG A 52 -15.20 33.39 -6.96
C ARG A 52 -16.32 32.93 -7.91
N GLY A 53 -17.52 33.49 -7.72
CA GLY A 53 -18.65 33.36 -8.64
C GLY A 53 -19.07 34.72 -9.19
N GLY A 54 -18.83 34.98 -10.47
CA GLY A 54 -19.04 36.32 -11.04
C GLY A 54 -18.19 37.36 -10.29
N ASN A 55 -18.83 38.36 -9.67
CA ASN A 55 -18.14 39.36 -8.84
C ASN A 55 -18.04 39.01 -7.34
N ALA A 56 -18.69 37.93 -6.89
CA ALA A 56 -18.75 37.57 -5.49
C ALA A 56 -17.56 36.71 -5.08
N GLN A 57 -16.81 37.17 -4.07
CA GLN A 57 -15.62 36.48 -3.57
C GLN A 57 -16.00 35.29 -2.70
N GLY A 58 -15.46 34.12 -3.00
CA GLY A 58 -15.54 32.94 -2.16
C GLY A 58 -14.67 33.00 -0.89
N ARG A 59 -15.22 32.43 0.19
CA ARG A 59 -14.73 32.51 1.59
C ARG A 59 -14.96 31.18 2.32
N GLY A 60 -14.15 30.90 3.34
CA GLY A 60 -14.31 29.71 4.18
C GLY A 60 -14.01 28.43 3.41
N ALA A 61 -12.85 28.36 2.76
CA ALA A 61 -12.43 27.22 1.95
C ALA A 61 -12.45 25.90 2.73
N ALA A 62 -12.11 25.92 4.03
CA ALA A 62 -12.33 24.78 4.89
C ALA A 62 -13.73 24.82 5.51
N VAL A 63 -14.02 25.86 6.30
CA VAL A 63 -15.26 25.94 7.06
C VAL A 63 -15.86 27.34 6.95
N PHE A 64 -17.12 27.41 6.53
CA PHE A 64 -17.93 28.62 6.55
C PHE A 64 -19.12 28.44 7.49
N VAL A 65 -19.22 29.28 8.52
CA VAL A 65 -20.31 29.26 9.50
C VAL A 65 -21.16 30.51 9.36
N ARG A 66 -22.48 30.33 9.25
CA ARG A 66 -23.47 31.40 9.21
C ARG A 66 -24.56 31.15 10.25
N ASP A 67 -24.75 32.10 11.15
CA ASP A 67 -25.90 32.14 12.07
C ASP A 67 -26.08 30.85 12.94
N GLY A 68 -24.99 30.18 13.35
CA GLY A 68 -25.00 28.92 14.13
C GLY A 68 -23.79 28.75 15.05
N THR A 69 -23.67 27.62 15.74
CA THR A 69 -22.55 27.32 16.66
C THR A 69 -21.63 26.24 16.10
N ALA A 70 -20.35 26.55 15.88
CA ALA A 70 -19.35 25.56 15.48
C ALA A 70 -18.27 25.41 16.57
N THR A 71 -17.89 24.17 16.84
CA THR A 71 -16.80 23.79 17.75
C THR A 71 -15.75 23.03 16.96
N LEU A 72 -14.55 23.58 16.88
CA LEU A 72 -13.40 22.97 16.21
C LEU A 72 -12.36 22.65 17.29
N GLN A 73 -12.04 21.38 17.47
CA GLN A 73 -11.09 20.92 18.48
C GLN A 73 -10.03 20.01 17.86
N TYR A 74 -8.75 20.33 18.05
CA TYR A 74 -7.62 19.50 17.61
C TYR A 74 -7.70 19.11 16.12
N ASN A 75 -7.97 20.07 15.25
CA ASN A 75 -7.99 19.85 13.81
C ASN A 75 -6.75 20.44 13.14
N THR A 76 -6.32 19.85 12.03
CA THR A 76 -5.31 20.43 11.14
C THR A 76 -5.97 20.90 9.85
N ILE A 77 -6.01 22.20 9.63
CA ILE A 77 -6.63 22.86 8.48
C ILE A 77 -5.53 23.53 7.66
N SER A 78 -5.04 22.85 6.62
CA SER A 78 -3.86 23.32 5.89
C SER A 78 -4.03 23.23 4.38
N GLY A 79 -3.46 24.18 3.63
CA GLY A 79 -3.44 24.12 2.15
C GLY A 79 -4.79 24.36 1.50
N ASN A 80 -5.67 25.14 2.12
CA ASN A 80 -6.98 25.47 1.57
C ASN A 80 -6.94 26.82 0.82
N MET A 81 -7.74 26.96 -0.24
CA MET A 81 -7.71 28.10 -1.15
C MET A 81 -8.99 28.92 -1.11
N ASN A 82 -8.89 30.18 -0.70
CA ASN A 82 -9.97 31.17 -0.80
C ASN A 82 -9.71 32.12 -1.97
N SER A 83 -10.73 32.87 -2.36
CA SER A 83 -10.50 34.07 -3.20
C SER A 83 -10.30 35.35 -2.37
N THR A 84 -10.86 35.39 -1.15
CA THR A 84 -10.62 36.42 -0.15
C THR A 84 -11.05 35.90 1.23
N GLY A 85 -10.61 36.57 2.30
CA GLY A 85 -11.02 36.30 3.68
C GLY A 85 -10.44 35.01 4.29
N GLY A 86 -11.01 34.57 5.42
CA GLY A 86 -10.54 33.42 6.18
C GLY A 86 -10.82 32.04 5.56
N THR A 87 -9.88 31.10 5.67
CA THR A 87 -10.09 29.66 5.41
C THR A 87 -11.09 29.06 6.39
N VAL A 88 -11.03 29.49 7.64
CA VAL A 88 -12.11 29.34 8.63
C VAL A 88 -12.81 30.69 8.74
N TYR A 89 -14.10 30.72 8.39
CA TYR A 89 -14.88 31.95 8.25
C TYR A 89 -16.15 31.92 9.08
N LEU A 90 -16.37 32.97 9.90
CA LEU A 90 -17.64 33.19 10.60
C LEU A 90 -18.35 34.42 10.04
N TRP A 91 -19.51 34.22 9.44
CA TRP A 91 -20.39 35.30 9.01
C TRP A 91 -21.45 35.59 10.08
N ASN A 92 -21.39 36.79 10.65
CA ASN A 92 -22.40 37.28 11.58
C ASN A 92 -23.45 38.13 10.85
N HIS A 93 -24.73 37.79 11.00
CA HIS A 93 -25.82 38.67 10.59
C HIS A 93 -26.21 39.63 11.72
N ALA A 94 -26.78 40.78 11.38
CA ALA A 94 -27.10 41.84 12.35
C ALA A 94 -28.14 41.41 13.41
N SER A 95 -28.89 40.34 13.17
CA SER A 95 -29.98 39.84 14.03
C SER A 95 -29.66 38.54 14.77
N VAL A 96 -28.64 37.78 14.37
CA VAL A 96 -28.19 36.55 15.02
C VAL A 96 -26.67 36.45 14.87
N ALA A 97 -25.95 36.46 15.99
CA ALA A 97 -24.51 36.22 15.97
C ALA A 97 -24.25 34.71 15.90
N GLY A 98 -23.45 34.29 14.93
CA GLY A 98 -22.88 32.95 14.95
C GLY A 98 -21.80 32.86 16.05
N VAL A 99 -21.49 31.65 16.47
CA VAL A 99 -20.55 31.35 17.54
C VAL A 99 -19.53 30.36 17.02
N LEU A 100 -18.24 30.69 17.18
CA LEU A 100 -17.15 29.80 16.83
C LEU A 100 -16.26 29.58 18.08
N HIS A 101 -16.18 28.31 18.49
CA HIS A 101 -15.29 27.83 19.55
C HIS A 101 -14.13 27.08 18.91
N MET A 102 -12.91 27.49 19.20
CA MET A 102 -11.70 26.86 18.69
C MET A 102 -10.77 26.50 19.84
N VAL A 103 -10.38 25.23 19.90
CA VAL A 103 -9.38 24.71 20.85
C VAL A 103 -8.36 23.85 20.12
N GLY A 104 -7.07 24.13 20.26
CA GLY A 104 -6.03 23.22 19.78
C GLY A 104 -5.96 23.02 18.26
N ASN A 105 -6.46 23.94 17.43
CA ASN A 105 -6.44 23.79 15.97
C ASN A 105 -5.19 24.40 15.33
N ILE A 106 -4.66 23.75 14.29
CA ILE A 106 -3.71 24.35 13.33
C ILE A 106 -4.50 24.87 12.14
N ILE A 107 -4.26 26.11 11.74
CA ILE A 107 -4.71 26.68 10.47
C ILE A 107 -3.50 27.30 9.77
N ALA A 108 -3.18 26.83 8.57
CA ALA A 108 -1.97 27.27 7.88
C ALA A 108 -2.05 27.09 6.36
N ASN A 109 -1.06 27.61 5.64
CA ASN A 109 -0.90 27.46 4.21
C ASN A 109 -2.17 27.87 3.44
N THR A 110 -2.92 28.84 3.96
CA THR A 110 -4.08 29.36 3.26
C THR A 110 -3.63 30.19 2.08
N THR A 111 -4.20 29.92 0.90
CA THR A 111 -3.97 30.74 -0.29
C THR A 111 -5.15 31.66 -0.57
N GLY A 112 -4.87 32.89 -1.02
CA GLY A 112 -5.88 33.87 -1.42
C GLY A 112 -6.67 34.53 -0.28
N GLY A 113 -6.17 34.46 0.96
CA GLY A 113 -6.82 35.07 2.12
C GLY A 113 -6.05 34.82 3.43
N ALA A 114 -6.68 35.13 4.56
CA ALA A 114 -6.14 34.85 5.89
C ALA A 114 -6.44 33.40 6.30
N ASP A 115 -5.72 32.86 7.28
CA ASP A 115 -6.03 31.54 7.83
C ASP A 115 -7.41 31.51 8.50
N CYS A 116 -7.70 32.53 9.30
CA CYS A 116 -8.94 32.66 10.04
C CYS A 116 -9.51 34.09 9.95
N GLU A 117 -10.80 34.19 9.67
CA GLU A 117 -11.56 35.45 9.75
C GLU A 117 -12.87 35.21 10.49
N ALA A 118 -12.81 35.38 11.81
CA ALA A 118 -13.95 35.17 12.69
C ALA A 118 -13.82 35.99 13.98
N SER A 119 -14.96 36.38 14.55
CA SER A 119 -15.03 36.81 15.95
C SER A 119 -15.22 35.58 16.83
N LEU A 120 -14.18 35.19 17.55
CA LEU A 120 -14.16 33.95 18.32
C LEU A 120 -14.74 34.14 19.73
N THR A 121 -15.56 33.20 20.16
CA THR A 121 -16.04 33.13 21.55
C THR A 121 -15.06 32.36 22.44
N THR A 122 -14.40 31.36 21.88
CA THR A 122 -13.31 30.64 22.54
C THR A 122 -12.16 30.48 21.56
N ASN A 123 -10.96 30.84 21.99
CA ASN A 123 -9.73 30.72 21.21
C ASN A 123 -8.61 30.27 22.14
N LEU A 124 -8.51 28.95 22.37
CA LEU A 124 -7.53 28.36 23.29
C LEU A 124 -6.54 27.49 22.51
N PHE A 125 -5.24 27.70 22.73
CA PHE A 125 -4.19 26.84 22.18
C PHE A 125 -4.26 26.63 20.66
N ASN A 126 -4.78 27.59 19.89
CA ASN A 126 -4.77 27.48 18.44
C ASN A 126 -3.45 28.05 17.88
N LEU A 127 -3.09 27.57 16.69
CA LEU A 127 -2.02 28.07 15.86
C LEU A 127 -2.61 28.52 14.53
N ALA A 128 -2.42 29.80 14.17
CA ALA A 128 -2.66 30.31 12.83
C ALA A 128 -1.32 30.80 12.26
N GLU A 129 -0.91 30.31 11.10
CA GLU A 129 0.39 30.62 10.50
C GLU A 129 0.59 32.13 10.34
N ASP A 130 -0.43 32.83 9.83
CA ASP A 130 -0.42 34.28 9.65
C ASP A 130 -0.78 35.11 10.92
N GLY A 131 -1.04 34.43 12.04
CA GLY A 131 -1.45 35.05 13.32
C GLY A 131 -2.89 35.62 13.32
N SER A 132 -3.69 35.32 12.30
CA SER A 132 -5.08 35.75 12.21
C SER A 132 -5.94 35.16 13.33
N CYS A 133 -7.10 35.79 13.59
CA CYS A 133 -7.98 35.50 14.72
C CYS A 133 -7.34 35.59 16.13
N GLY A 134 -6.12 36.12 16.26
CA GLY A 134 -5.46 36.34 17.55
C GLY A 134 -5.11 35.03 18.28
N THR A 135 -4.68 34.02 17.52
CA THR A 135 -4.28 32.70 18.06
C THR A 135 -3.13 32.79 19.06
N ALA A 136 -3.02 31.79 19.94
CA ALA A 136 -2.00 31.75 20.98
C ALA A 136 -0.58 31.51 20.40
N VAL A 137 -0.51 30.79 19.29
CA VAL A 137 0.72 30.51 18.55
C VAL A 137 0.56 31.05 17.13
N ALA A 138 1.64 31.57 16.55
CA ALA A 138 1.71 32.03 15.16
C ALA A 138 3.06 31.66 14.54
N GLY A 139 3.12 31.63 13.21
CA GLY A 139 4.27 31.16 12.44
C GLY A 139 4.06 29.75 11.85
N ASP A 140 5.00 29.33 11.00
CA ASP A 140 4.94 28.07 10.27
C ASP A 140 4.75 26.88 11.23
N PRO A 141 3.66 26.10 11.10
CA PRO A 141 3.44 24.92 11.92
C PRO A 141 4.44 23.77 11.66
N ALA A 142 5.32 23.88 10.65
CA ALA A 142 6.27 22.85 10.26
C ALA A 142 5.61 21.47 10.08
N LEU A 143 4.53 21.45 9.30
CA LEU A 143 3.82 20.23 8.91
C LEU A 143 4.66 19.42 7.91
N GLY A 144 4.70 18.11 8.09
CA GLY A 144 5.22 17.18 7.08
C GLY A 144 4.23 16.96 5.93
N THR A 145 4.54 16.02 5.05
CA THR A 145 3.70 15.72 3.88
C THR A 145 2.38 15.06 4.28
N VAL A 146 1.27 15.47 3.64
CA VAL A 146 -0.03 14.82 3.83
C VAL A 146 -0.02 13.37 3.33
N GLY A 147 -0.54 12.44 4.12
CA GLY A 147 -0.55 11.01 3.79
C GLY A 147 -1.19 10.17 4.90
N LEU A 148 -1.20 8.85 4.73
CA LEU A 148 -1.65 7.90 5.76
C LEU A 148 -0.58 7.74 6.85
N ASN A 149 -0.20 8.85 7.50
CA ASN A 149 0.86 8.88 8.51
C ASN A 149 0.36 8.21 9.80
N GLY A 150 0.21 6.89 9.82
CA GLY A 150 -0.22 6.09 10.97
C GLY A 150 -1.72 6.04 11.23
N GLY A 151 -2.55 6.67 10.40
CA GLY A 151 -4.01 6.70 10.56
C GLY A 151 -4.76 6.14 9.35
N LEU A 152 -6.04 5.79 9.56
CA LEU A 152 -6.94 5.29 8.50
C LEU A 152 -7.32 6.35 7.47
N THR A 153 -7.07 7.63 7.75
CA THR A 153 -7.39 8.75 6.86
C THR A 153 -6.18 9.69 6.72
N PRO A 154 -5.99 10.35 5.55
CA PRO A 154 -4.81 11.18 5.33
C PRO A 154 -4.71 12.35 6.31
N ASN A 155 -3.58 12.51 6.98
CA ASN A 155 -3.33 13.56 7.96
C ASN A 155 -1.98 14.25 7.70
N PHE A 156 -1.69 15.34 8.41
CA PHE A 156 -0.37 15.96 8.39
C PHE A 156 0.40 15.58 9.65
N PRO A 157 1.62 15.01 9.55
CA PRO A 157 2.46 14.78 10.69
C PRO A 157 3.10 16.11 11.13
N LEU A 158 3.39 16.26 12.42
CA LEU A 158 4.22 17.34 12.91
C LEU A 158 5.70 16.96 12.73
N THR A 159 6.55 17.93 12.44
CA THR A 159 8.01 17.72 12.50
C THR A 159 8.54 18.08 13.89
N GLY A 160 9.73 17.60 14.24
CA GLY A 160 10.40 17.92 15.52
C GLY A 160 10.73 19.41 15.73
N LEU A 161 10.54 20.25 14.72
CA LEU A 161 10.72 21.71 14.79
C LEU A 161 9.39 22.46 14.97
N SER A 162 8.27 21.75 15.01
CA SER A 162 6.96 22.39 15.00
C SER A 162 6.72 23.20 16.28
N PRO A 163 6.24 24.46 16.18
CA PRO A 163 5.79 25.21 17.34
C PRO A 163 4.46 24.68 17.92
N ALA A 164 3.82 23.69 17.28
CA ALA A 164 2.62 23.03 17.78
C ALA A 164 2.93 21.97 18.87
N LEU A 165 4.20 21.56 19.00
CA LEU A 165 4.63 20.53 19.95
C LEU A 165 4.44 20.98 21.40
N ASN A 166 3.76 20.13 22.18
CA ASN A 166 3.41 20.30 23.59
C ASN A 166 2.78 21.67 23.88
N ALA A 167 2.11 22.28 22.91
CA ALA A 167 1.62 23.65 22.99
C ALA A 167 0.15 23.76 23.43
N ALA A 168 -0.61 22.66 23.44
CA ALA A 168 -2.02 22.60 23.85
C ALA A 168 -2.24 22.23 25.32
N ALA A 169 -3.45 21.83 25.70
CA ALA A 169 -3.76 21.57 27.12
C ALA A 169 -2.96 20.37 27.68
N ALA A 170 -2.84 20.26 29.01
CA ALA A 170 -2.29 19.05 29.64
C ALA A 170 -3.26 17.86 29.57
N THR A 171 -4.56 18.15 29.47
CA THR A 171 -5.66 17.21 29.25
C THR A 171 -6.42 17.66 28.02
N CYS A 172 -6.38 16.91 26.92
CA CYS A 172 -6.80 17.43 25.62
C CYS A 172 -8.32 17.63 25.56
N THR A 173 -9.10 16.69 26.13
CA THR A 173 -10.58 16.72 26.20
C THR A 173 -11.24 17.02 24.85
N ALA A 174 -10.76 16.37 23.79
CA ALA A 174 -11.38 16.43 22.46
C ALA A 174 -12.55 15.45 22.36
N GLU A 175 -12.43 14.28 22.97
CA GLU A 175 -13.41 13.19 23.01
C GLU A 175 -13.07 12.13 24.06
N THR A 176 -13.94 11.13 24.25
CA THR A 176 -13.68 9.98 25.13
C THR A 176 -12.45 9.20 24.66
N GLY A 177 -11.42 9.14 25.50
CA GLY A 177 -10.19 8.37 25.25
C GLY A 177 -8.97 9.20 24.87
N ASP A 178 -9.10 10.52 24.71
CA ASP A 178 -8.01 11.46 24.40
C ASP A 178 -7.04 10.91 23.34
N ILE A 179 -7.55 10.60 22.15
CA ILE A 179 -6.76 10.12 21.01
C ILE A 179 -6.71 11.17 19.88
N ASP A 180 -5.71 11.11 19.01
CA ASP A 180 -5.59 11.93 17.80
C ASP A 180 -6.29 11.29 16.58
N GLN A 181 -6.12 11.87 15.38
CA GLN A 181 -6.73 11.34 14.15
C GLN A 181 -6.40 9.88 13.84
N ARG A 182 -5.21 9.44 14.26
CA ARG A 182 -4.66 8.10 14.02
C ARG A 182 -5.13 7.09 15.05
N SER A 183 -5.82 7.56 16.08
CA SER A 183 -6.12 6.82 17.32
C SER A 183 -4.93 6.74 18.28
N THR A 184 -3.93 7.61 18.13
CA THR A 184 -2.81 7.72 19.06
C THR A 184 -3.23 8.44 20.32
N THR A 185 -2.94 7.87 21.49
CA THR A 185 -3.22 8.52 22.79
C THR A 185 -2.48 9.85 22.94
N ARG A 186 -3.18 10.80 23.54
CA ARG A 186 -2.72 12.13 23.91
C ARG A 186 -2.82 12.31 25.44
N PRO A 187 -1.97 13.16 26.04
CA PRO A 187 -0.77 13.73 25.44
C PRO A 187 0.37 12.71 25.31
N PHE A 188 1.24 12.89 24.33
CA PHE A 188 2.58 12.34 24.36
C PHE A 188 3.47 13.26 25.18
N GLY A 189 4.03 12.75 26.28
CA GLY A 189 4.79 13.57 27.22
C GLY A 189 3.88 14.34 28.18
N SER A 190 4.07 15.67 28.27
CA SER A 190 3.46 16.46 29.36
C SER A 190 2.22 17.27 28.95
N ARG A 191 2.05 17.54 27.66
CA ARG A 191 0.96 18.35 27.10
C ARG A 191 0.63 17.89 25.70
N CYS A 192 -0.60 18.09 25.28
CA CYS A 192 -1.02 17.71 23.94
C CYS A 192 -0.41 18.65 22.91
N ASP A 193 -0.31 18.17 21.68
CA ASP A 193 0.03 19.00 20.54
C ASP A 193 -1.18 19.71 19.96
N ILE A 194 -0.94 20.87 19.36
CA ILE A 194 -1.95 21.56 18.57
C ILE A 194 -2.10 20.82 17.23
N GLY A 195 -3.33 20.65 16.75
CA GLY A 195 -3.65 20.01 15.47
C GLY A 195 -4.26 18.62 15.63
N ALA A 196 -4.48 17.94 14.51
CA ALA A 196 -5.06 16.59 14.44
C ALA A 196 -4.07 15.46 14.75
N PHE A 197 -2.79 15.79 14.93
CA PHE A 197 -1.69 14.85 15.12
C PHE A 197 -1.01 15.11 16.46
N GLU A 198 -0.70 14.04 17.20
CA GLU A 198 0.16 14.07 18.39
C GLU A 198 1.56 13.58 18.01
N PHE A 199 2.54 14.47 18.08
CA PHE A 199 3.93 14.16 17.85
C PHE A 199 4.49 13.32 18.95
N ASP A 200 5.05 12.23 18.49
CA ASP A 200 5.49 11.12 19.26
C ASP A 200 6.85 10.75 18.68
N THR A 201 7.88 10.90 19.49
CA THR A 201 9.20 10.38 19.16
C THR A 201 9.21 8.90 19.49
N LEU A 202 8.68 8.05 18.60
CA LEU A 202 8.72 6.61 18.80
C LEU A 202 10.17 6.13 18.75
N ALA A 203 10.49 5.23 19.68
CA ALA A 203 11.71 4.45 19.59
C ALA A 203 11.50 3.39 18.49
N SER A 204 11.81 3.75 17.25
CA SER A 204 11.85 2.78 16.16
C SER A 204 12.86 1.69 16.48
N GLN A 205 12.58 0.49 15.97
CA GLN A 205 13.46 -0.65 16.10
C GLN A 205 14.83 -0.32 15.52
N ALA A 206 15.88 -0.56 16.30
CA ALA A 206 17.23 -0.40 15.82
C ALA A 206 17.54 -1.54 14.84
N GLY A 207 17.89 -1.17 13.60
CA GLY A 207 18.33 -2.13 12.60
C GLY A 207 19.64 -2.85 12.98
N PRO A 208 20.03 -3.87 12.22
CA PRO A 208 19.43 -4.31 10.94
C PRO A 208 18.34 -5.38 11.10
N ASN A 209 18.00 -5.77 12.33
CA ASN A 209 16.93 -6.75 12.58
C ASN A 209 15.63 -6.04 12.94
N PHE A 210 14.57 -6.36 12.22
CA PHE A 210 13.24 -5.78 12.40
C PHE A 210 12.23 -6.88 12.67
N VAL A 211 11.32 -6.64 13.61
CA VAL A 211 10.28 -7.57 14.03
C VAL A 211 8.94 -6.96 13.67
N VAL A 212 8.28 -7.53 12.67
CA VAL A 212 6.90 -7.19 12.33
C VAL A 212 6.00 -7.61 13.48
N ASN A 213 5.21 -6.68 13.99
CA ASN A 213 4.43 -6.90 15.21
C ASN A 213 2.94 -6.53 15.04
N SER A 214 2.53 -6.28 13.79
CA SER A 214 1.16 -5.94 13.42
C SER A 214 0.77 -6.61 12.10
N ALA A 215 -0.51 -6.98 12.01
CA ALA A 215 -1.13 -7.44 10.78
C ALA A 215 -1.56 -6.30 9.85
N ALA A 216 -1.44 -5.04 10.29
CA ALA A 216 -1.78 -3.88 9.46
C ALA A 216 -0.79 -3.71 8.28
N ASP A 217 -1.20 -2.89 7.32
CA ASP A 217 -0.38 -2.48 6.16
C ASP A 217 -0.28 -0.94 6.08
N SER A 218 -0.31 -0.27 7.24
CA SER A 218 -0.03 1.15 7.38
C SER A 218 1.43 1.48 7.07
N ASN A 219 1.70 2.78 6.92
CA ASN A 219 3.07 3.28 6.79
C ASN A 219 3.14 4.68 7.40
N ASP A 220 3.51 4.76 8.67
CA ASP A 220 3.77 6.04 9.34
C ASP A 220 5.23 6.52 9.19
N GLY A 221 6.05 5.69 8.54
CA GLY A 221 7.47 5.95 8.30
C GLY A 221 8.39 5.34 9.35
N TYR A 222 7.85 4.69 10.37
CA TYR A 222 8.59 4.11 11.47
C TYR A 222 8.20 2.64 11.67
N CYS A 223 9.18 1.81 12.04
CA CYS A 223 8.95 0.42 12.44
C CYS A 223 9.13 0.38 13.95
N ASP A 224 8.04 0.39 14.70
CA ASP A 224 8.09 0.67 16.14
C ASP A 224 8.12 -0.56 17.03
N LEU A 225 8.56 -0.38 18.28
CA LEU A 225 8.62 -1.41 19.30
C LEU A 225 7.23 -1.66 19.93
N LEU A 226 6.85 -2.94 20.03
CA LEU A 226 5.57 -3.36 20.62
C LEU A 226 5.49 -3.00 22.12
N GLY A 227 4.37 -2.44 22.56
CA GLY A 227 4.06 -2.23 23.99
C GLY A 227 4.64 -0.96 24.63
N GLN A 228 5.14 -0.01 23.83
CA GLN A 228 5.61 1.30 24.32
C GLN A 228 4.52 2.40 24.29
N GLY A 229 3.29 2.09 23.87
CA GLY A 229 2.09 2.84 24.25
C GLY A 229 1.67 4.06 23.40
N ILE A 230 2.25 4.33 22.21
CA ILE A 230 2.10 5.62 21.50
C ILE A 230 2.20 5.39 19.96
N GLY A 231 1.51 6.18 19.12
CA GLY A 231 1.43 5.94 17.66
C GLY A 231 0.58 4.71 17.29
N ASN A 232 0.61 4.26 16.03
CA ASN A 232 0.01 2.97 15.67
C ASN A 232 0.78 1.77 16.29
N GLN A 233 1.77 2.02 17.17
CA GLN A 233 2.51 1.03 17.97
C GLN A 233 2.94 -0.20 17.19
N ASP A 234 3.18 -0.02 15.90
CA ASP A 234 3.42 -1.11 15.02
C ASP A 234 4.65 -0.95 14.16
N CYS A 235 5.19 -2.11 13.85
CA CYS A 235 6.04 -2.32 12.72
C CYS A 235 5.25 -3.28 11.83
N THR A 236 4.60 -2.71 10.82
CA THR A 236 4.02 -3.50 9.73
C THR A 236 5.13 -4.10 8.86
N LEU A 237 4.81 -5.10 8.04
CA LEU A 237 5.76 -5.63 7.05
C LEU A 237 6.29 -4.53 6.12
N ARG A 238 5.42 -3.57 5.77
CA ARG A 238 5.76 -2.43 4.93
C ARG A 238 6.80 -1.52 5.58
N GLU A 239 6.60 -1.16 6.85
CA GLU A 239 7.55 -0.34 7.60
C GLU A 239 8.86 -1.09 7.84
N ALA A 240 8.81 -2.39 8.14
CA ALA A 240 10.01 -3.22 8.27
C ALA A 240 10.84 -3.25 6.99
N ILE A 241 10.20 -3.38 5.82
CA ILE A 241 10.89 -3.33 4.52
C ILE A 241 11.48 -1.94 4.28
N ASN A 242 10.75 -0.85 4.57
CA ASN A 242 11.28 0.51 4.44
C ASN A 242 12.51 0.73 5.33
N ALA A 243 12.46 0.26 6.58
CA ALA A 243 13.57 0.36 7.52
C ALA A 243 14.78 -0.49 7.07
N ALA A 244 14.55 -1.71 6.58
CA ALA A 244 15.58 -2.58 6.01
C ALA A 244 16.23 -1.99 4.75
N ASN A 245 15.45 -1.34 3.88
CA ASN A 245 15.95 -0.62 2.71
C ASN A 245 16.84 0.59 3.08
N ALA A 246 16.64 1.17 4.27
CA ALA A 246 17.44 2.28 4.78
C ALA A 246 18.67 1.81 5.60
N ALA A 247 18.74 0.53 5.97
CA ALA A 247 19.84 -0.04 6.74
C ALA A 247 21.11 -0.22 5.88
N ALA A 248 22.28 -0.01 6.48
CA ALA A 248 23.57 -0.21 5.82
C ALA A 248 23.99 -1.69 5.76
N ASP A 249 23.50 -2.50 6.70
CA ASP A 249 23.81 -3.92 6.83
C ASP A 249 22.69 -4.81 6.26
N VAL A 250 23.02 -6.08 6.01
CA VAL A 250 22.04 -7.10 5.60
C VAL A 250 20.98 -7.23 6.69
N SER A 251 19.73 -7.02 6.32
CA SER A 251 18.62 -6.98 7.28
C SER A 251 17.92 -8.32 7.44
N VAL A 252 17.38 -8.58 8.62
CA VAL A 252 16.50 -9.73 8.88
C VAL A 252 15.16 -9.20 9.39
N ILE A 253 14.09 -9.55 8.69
CA ILE A 253 12.72 -9.25 9.07
C ILE A 253 12.08 -10.55 9.57
N THR A 254 11.65 -10.56 10.83
CA THR A 254 10.93 -11.66 11.48
C THR A 254 9.55 -11.20 11.95
N PHE A 255 8.72 -12.08 12.53
CA PHE A 255 7.38 -11.72 12.99
C PHE A 255 7.19 -12.08 14.46
N ALA A 256 6.63 -11.16 15.25
CA ALA A 256 6.35 -11.39 16.67
C ALA A 256 5.24 -12.42 16.92
N GLY A 257 4.51 -12.82 15.86
CA GLY A 257 3.45 -13.81 15.88
C GLY A 257 2.94 -14.11 14.48
N ASP A 258 1.90 -14.94 14.41
CA ASP A 258 1.26 -15.29 13.15
C ASP A 258 0.30 -14.17 12.72
N TYR A 259 0.57 -13.56 11.57
CA TYR A 259 -0.26 -12.46 11.06
C TYR A 259 -0.89 -12.78 9.71
N ALA A 260 -2.14 -12.36 9.54
CA ALA A 260 -2.81 -12.33 8.25
C ALA A 260 -2.82 -10.89 7.71
N ILE A 261 -1.82 -10.55 6.90
CA ILE A 261 -1.58 -9.21 6.38
C ILE A 261 -2.33 -9.05 5.06
N ALA A 262 -3.27 -8.11 5.01
CA ALA A 262 -3.96 -7.71 3.78
C ALA A 262 -3.38 -6.40 3.25
N LEU A 263 -2.85 -6.43 2.04
CA LEU A 263 -2.23 -5.26 1.44
C LEU A 263 -3.25 -4.20 1.02
N THR A 264 -2.90 -2.95 1.27
CA THR A 264 -3.64 -1.75 0.85
C THR A 264 -2.94 -1.01 -0.29
N THR A 265 -1.66 -1.32 -0.53
CA THR A 265 -0.85 -0.86 -1.67
C THR A 265 0.22 -1.92 -2.01
N HIS A 266 0.90 -1.80 -3.14
CA HIS A 266 2.10 -2.62 -3.42
C HIS A 266 3.14 -2.44 -2.31
N LEU A 267 3.79 -3.52 -1.83
CA LEU A 267 4.90 -3.36 -0.87
C LEU A 267 6.06 -2.59 -1.52
N PRO A 268 6.91 -1.91 -0.72
CA PRO A 268 8.07 -1.22 -1.25
C PRO A 268 9.01 -2.19 -1.98
N THR A 269 9.67 -1.73 -3.04
CA THR A 269 10.72 -2.50 -3.72
C THR A 269 11.84 -2.84 -2.75
N LEU A 270 12.32 -4.08 -2.77
CA LEU A 270 13.46 -4.55 -1.98
C LEU A 270 14.75 -4.09 -2.68
N THR A 271 15.43 -3.10 -2.10
CA THR A 271 16.62 -2.46 -2.67
C THR A 271 17.92 -2.80 -1.95
N THR A 272 17.83 -3.38 -0.75
CA THR A 272 18.98 -3.87 0.03
C THR A 272 18.86 -5.37 0.29
N ALA A 273 19.99 -6.01 0.61
CA ALA A 273 19.99 -7.43 0.89
C ALA A 273 19.25 -7.72 2.20
N MET A 274 18.31 -8.66 2.17
CA MET A 274 17.51 -8.98 3.35
C MET A 274 16.97 -10.42 3.36
N THR A 275 16.65 -10.89 4.55
CA THR A 275 15.85 -12.10 4.77
C THR A 275 14.50 -11.70 5.36
N ILE A 276 13.40 -12.20 4.81
CA ILE A 276 12.05 -12.10 5.36
C ILE A 276 11.63 -13.50 5.76
N ASP A 277 11.58 -13.74 7.07
CA ASP A 277 11.23 -15.03 7.65
C ASP A 277 9.91 -14.90 8.40
N GLY A 278 8.87 -15.61 7.97
CA GLY A 278 7.58 -15.63 8.65
C GLY A 278 7.59 -16.28 10.02
N ASP A 279 8.70 -16.92 10.43
CA ASP A 279 8.92 -17.76 11.62
C ASP A 279 8.00 -19.01 11.70
N SER A 280 6.87 -18.99 11.00
CA SER A 280 5.86 -20.02 10.91
C SER A 280 5.23 -20.03 9.52
N THR A 281 4.76 -21.20 9.05
CA THR A 281 4.02 -21.28 7.77
C THR A 281 2.56 -20.81 7.89
N THR A 282 2.21 -20.03 8.91
CA THR A 282 0.85 -19.52 9.17
C THR A 282 0.74 -18.04 8.88
N THR A 283 1.84 -17.28 8.96
CA THR A 283 1.88 -15.89 8.53
C THR A 283 1.57 -15.79 7.03
N SER A 284 0.61 -14.95 6.68
CA SER A 284 0.16 -14.76 5.30
C SER A 284 0.22 -13.31 4.86
N VAL A 285 0.61 -13.09 3.61
CA VAL A 285 0.54 -11.80 2.93
C VAL A 285 -0.41 -11.95 1.74
N ASP A 286 -1.47 -11.15 1.72
CA ASP A 286 -2.55 -11.20 0.75
C ASP A 286 -2.59 -9.92 -0.10
N GLY A 287 -2.40 -10.06 -1.41
CA GLY A 287 -2.43 -8.97 -2.38
C GLY A 287 -3.85 -8.50 -2.75
N GLY A 288 -4.89 -9.18 -2.30
CA GLY A 288 -6.29 -8.81 -2.50
C GLY A 288 -6.75 -8.79 -3.96
N ASP A 289 -6.07 -9.51 -4.86
CA ASP A 289 -6.23 -9.48 -6.32
C ASP A 289 -5.96 -8.10 -6.94
N VAL A 290 -5.27 -7.21 -6.21
CA VAL A 290 -4.98 -5.84 -6.66
C VAL A 290 -3.49 -5.54 -6.63
N TYR A 291 -2.77 -6.04 -5.63
CA TYR A 291 -1.40 -5.66 -5.36
C TYR A 291 -0.42 -6.79 -5.62
N GLN A 292 0.64 -6.49 -6.36
CA GLN A 292 1.87 -7.28 -6.35
C GLN A 292 2.55 -7.18 -4.97
N LEU A 293 3.06 -8.31 -4.48
CA LEU A 293 3.70 -8.40 -3.17
C LEU A 293 5.16 -7.92 -3.24
N PHE A 294 6.06 -8.67 -3.88
CA PHE A 294 7.50 -8.38 -3.84
C PHE A 294 8.07 -8.01 -5.21
N THR A 295 8.69 -6.83 -5.28
CA THR A 295 9.59 -6.43 -6.38
C THR A 295 11.02 -6.41 -5.88
N ILE A 296 11.94 -7.10 -6.58
CA ILE A 296 13.34 -7.22 -6.19
C ILE A 296 14.21 -6.48 -7.21
N SER A 297 15.06 -5.58 -6.71
CA SER A 297 16.03 -4.85 -7.52
C SER A 297 17.21 -5.71 -7.99
N ALA A 298 17.85 -5.27 -9.07
CA ALA A 298 19.03 -5.94 -9.61
C ALA A 298 20.17 -5.99 -8.57
N ALA A 299 20.94 -7.08 -8.59
CA ALA A 299 22.10 -7.30 -7.73
C ALA A 299 21.82 -7.31 -6.21
N VAL A 300 20.56 -7.41 -5.80
CA VAL A 300 20.15 -7.60 -4.40
C VAL A 300 19.98 -9.08 -4.12
N THR A 301 20.39 -9.53 -2.92
CA THR A 301 20.10 -10.89 -2.44
C THR A 301 18.93 -10.86 -1.48
N VAL A 302 17.85 -11.58 -1.79
CA VAL A 302 16.64 -11.66 -0.97
C VAL A 302 16.32 -13.12 -0.67
N THR A 303 16.08 -13.42 0.60
CA THR A 303 15.48 -14.68 1.01
C THR A 303 14.10 -14.41 1.57
N VAL A 304 13.09 -15.13 1.08
CA VAL A 304 11.73 -15.12 1.62
C VAL A 304 11.43 -16.55 2.06
N GLN A 305 11.11 -16.74 3.33
CA GLN A 305 10.89 -18.07 3.88
C GLN A 305 9.74 -18.13 4.86
N ASN A 306 9.15 -19.32 4.99
CA ASN A 306 8.08 -19.61 5.95
C ASN A 306 6.88 -18.64 5.80
N LEU A 307 6.39 -18.39 4.58
CA LEU A 307 5.27 -17.46 4.36
C LEU A 307 4.22 -18.01 3.41
N ASN A 308 2.96 -17.68 3.66
CA ASN A 308 1.87 -17.88 2.71
C ASN A 308 1.63 -16.60 1.90
N LEU A 309 1.82 -16.67 0.58
CA LEU A 309 1.77 -15.50 -0.29
C LEU A 309 0.63 -15.70 -1.30
N ALA A 310 -0.43 -14.89 -1.19
CA ALA A 310 -1.69 -15.16 -1.88
C ALA A 310 -2.26 -13.95 -2.64
N ASN A 311 -3.11 -14.26 -3.62
CA ASN A 311 -3.97 -13.31 -4.36
C ASN A 311 -3.21 -12.08 -4.87
N GLY A 312 -1.97 -12.28 -5.34
CA GLY A 312 -1.18 -11.21 -5.92
C GLY A 312 -1.61 -10.89 -7.34
N LEU A 313 -1.65 -9.62 -7.71
CA LEU A 313 -1.87 -9.16 -9.08
C LEU A 313 -0.62 -8.49 -9.67
N GLY A 314 -0.07 -9.07 -10.73
CA GLY A 314 1.11 -8.54 -11.40
C GLY A 314 0.84 -7.20 -12.11
N LEU A 315 1.79 -6.27 -12.01
CA LEU A 315 1.73 -4.99 -12.72
C LEU A 315 1.76 -5.18 -14.24
N PRO A 316 1.04 -4.34 -15.02
CA PRO A 316 1.04 -4.43 -16.48
C PRO A 316 2.31 -3.85 -17.13
N ASP A 317 2.96 -2.85 -16.51
CA ASP A 317 4.21 -2.26 -17.01
C ASP A 317 5.12 -1.76 -15.86
N PRO A 318 6.33 -2.35 -15.67
CA PRO A 318 6.82 -3.55 -16.34
C PRO A 318 5.95 -4.76 -15.95
N ALA A 319 5.75 -5.71 -16.88
CA ALA A 319 5.04 -6.96 -16.59
C ALA A 319 5.66 -7.63 -15.35
N GLY A 320 4.89 -7.73 -14.27
CA GLY A 320 5.33 -8.30 -13.00
C GLY A 320 4.69 -9.65 -12.70
N GLY A 321 5.29 -10.48 -11.84
CA GLY A 321 4.63 -11.67 -11.30
C GLY A 321 3.60 -11.27 -10.23
N GLY A 322 2.57 -12.10 -9.99
CA GLY A 322 1.53 -11.75 -9.02
C GLY A 322 2.09 -11.56 -7.60
N VAL A 323 2.95 -12.49 -7.18
CA VAL A 323 3.65 -12.42 -5.89
C VAL A 323 5.05 -11.86 -6.04
N VAL A 324 5.88 -12.45 -6.90
CA VAL A 324 7.30 -12.08 -7.01
C VAL A 324 7.64 -11.60 -8.41
N TYR A 325 8.27 -10.43 -8.49
CA TYR A 325 8.96 -9.95 -9.68
C TYR A 325 10.45 -9.77 -9.40
N ASN A 326 11.27 -10.66 -9.96
CA ASN A 326 12.72 -10.57 -9.85
C ASN A 326 13.32 -9.86 -11.08
N ASN A 327 13.82 -8.65 -10.88
CA ASN A 327 14.39 -7.81 -11.94
C ASN A 327 15.93 -7.81 -11.96
N GLY A 328 16.55 -8.95 -11.63
CA GLY A 328 18.01 -9.11 -11.68
C GLY A 328 18.69 -9.39 -10.34
N GLY A 329 17.92 -9.67 -9.28
CA GLY A 329 18.44 -10.08 -7.98
C GLY A 329 18.72 -11.58 -7.91
N THR A 330 19.26 -12.00 -6.76
CA THR A 330 19.39 -13.39 -6.33
C THR A 330 18.33 -13.66 -5.29
N VAL A 331 17.30 -14.42 -5.65
CA VAL A 331 16.11 -14.64 -4.83
C VAL A 331 16.01 -16.10 -4.41
N THR A 332 15.77 -16.33 -3.13
CA THR A 332 15.42 -17.65 -2.59
C THR A 332 14.01 -17.60 -1.99
N LEU A 333 13.13 -18.48 -2.44
CA LEU A 333 11.88 -18.81 -1.76
C LEU A 333 12.03 -20.18 -1.12
N ALA A 334 11.87 -20.26 0.21
CA ALA A 334 12.04 -21.50 0.96
C ALA A 334 10.85 -21.76 1.89
N ASN A 335 10.23 -22.93 1.80
CA ASN A 335 9.10 -23.29 2.67
C ASN A 335 7.94 -22.26 2.62
N CYS A 336 7.63 -21.78 1.41
CA CYS A 336 6.56 -20.82 1.18
C CYS A 336 5.39 -21.44 0.39
N SER A 337 4.20 -20.87 0.51
CA SER A 337 3.13 -21.06 -0.48
C SER A 337 2.97 -19.82 -1.35
N VAL A 338 2.74 -20.03 -2.64
CA VAL A 338 2.42 -18.98 -3.63
C VAL A 338 1.12 -19.40 -4.31
N SER A 339 0.02 -18.73 -3.96
CA SER A 339 -1.31 -19.20 -4.32
C SER A 339 -2.20 -18.16 -4.96
N SER A 340 -3.12 -18.62 -5.82
CA SER A 340 -4.25 -17.84 -6.35
C SER A 340 -3.88 -16.52 -7.01
N SER A 341 -2.63 -16.39 -7.47
CA SER A 341 -2.11 -15.12 -7.99
C SER A 341 -2.24 -15.05 -9.50
N THR A 342 -2.45 -13.84 -10.02
CA THR A 342 -2.70 -13.58 -11.43
C THR A 342 -1.71 -12.57 -11.99
N ALA A 343 -1.17 -12.83 -13.18
CA ALA A 343 -0.26 -11.90 -13.85
C ALA A 343 -0.25 -12.09 -15.38
N GLU A 344 0.31 -11.12 -16.11
CA GLU A 344 0.56 -11.26 -17.54
C GLU A 344 1.70 -12.26 -17.84
N LYS A 345 2.67 -12.37 -16.92
CA LYS A 345 3.77 -13.34 -16.96
C LYS A 345 3.98 -13.89 -15.55
N GLY A 346 3.99 -15.21 -15.41
CA GLY A 346 4.26 -15.86 -14.14
C GLY A 346 3.20 -15.53 -13.08
N GLY A 347 2.06 -16.21 -13.14
CA GLY A 347 0.88 -15.91 -12.32
C GLY A 347 1.22 -15.68 -10.85
N GLY A 348 2.13 -16.50 -10.30
CA GLY A 348 2.76 -16.24 -9.01
C GLY A 348 4.11 -15.53 -9.12
N ILE A 349 5.04 -16.05 -9.93
CA ILE A 349 6.43 -15.58 -9.95
C ILE A 349 6.92 -15.30 -11.38
N TYR A 350 7.49 -14.12 -11.60
CA TYR A 350 8.23 -13.80 -12.81
C TYR A 350 9.70 -13.54 -12.49
N ASN A 351 10.56 -14.47 -12.92
CA ASN A 351 12.01 -14.33 -12.90
C ASN A 351 12.50 -13.77 -14.23
N ARG A 352 12.51 -12.44 -14.35
CA ARG A 352 12.91 -11.74 -15.57
C ARG A 352 14.42 -11.79 -15.80
N ALA A 353 15.19 -11.59 -14.74
CA ALA A 353 16.65 -11.57 -14.77
C ALA A 353 17.20 -12.05 -13.42
N GLY A 354 18.48 -12.45 -13.40
CA GLY A 354 19.15 -12.89 -12.18
C GLY A 354 18.96 -14.39 -11.91
N ALA A 355 18.90 -14.76 -10.63
CA ALA A 355 18.76 -16.15 -10.18
C ALA A 355 17.60 -16.30 -9.21
N LEU A 356 16.80 -17.34 -9.39
CA LEU A 356 15.71 -17.72 -8.52
C LEU A 356 15.90 -19.17 -8.06
N THR A 357 15.86 -19.39 -6.74
CA THR A 357 15.79 -20.71 -6.12
C THR A 357 14.43 -20.86 -5.43
N VAL A 358 13.71 -21.94 -5.73
CA VAL A 358 12.42 -22.28 -5.09
C VAL A 358 12.57 -23.65 -4.45
N THR A 359 12.48 -23.73 -3.14
CA THR A 359 12.71 -24.98 -2.40
C THR A 359 11.65 -25.23 -1.34
N ALA A 360 11.18 -26.47 -1.24
CA ALA A 360 10.16 -26.87 -0.26
C ALA A 360 8.86 -26.01 -0.35
N CYS A 361 8.52 -25.49 -1.52
CA CYS A 361 7.38 -24.59 -1.69
C CYS A 361 6.14 -25.30 -2.23
N THR A 362 4.99 -24.64 -2.11
CA THR A 362 3.78 -24.98 -2.88
C THR A 362 3.40 -23.82 -3.79
N ILE A 363 3.32 -24.07 -5.09
CA ILE A 363 2.90 -23.10 -6.11
C ILE A 363 1.54 -23.56 -6.65
N GLU A 364 0.45 -22.95 -6.18
CA GLU A 364 -0.91 -23.47 -6.40
C GLU A 364 -1.88 -22.45 -7.01
N GLY A 365 -2.71 -22.90 -7.98
CA GLY A 365 -3.87 -22.13 -8.42
C GLY A 365 -3.53 -20.79 -9.08
N ASN A 366 -2.28 -20.59 -9.48
CA ASN A 366 -1.85 -19.35 -10.12
C ASN A 366 -2.28 -19.33 -11.59
N ARG A 367 -2.60 -18.14 -12.10
CA ARG A 367 -3.17 -17.94 -13.43
C ARG A 367 -2.42 -16.90 -14.25
N VAL A 368 -2.20 -17.21 -15.53
CA VAL A 368 -1.66 -16.24 -16.49
C VAL A 368 -2.72 -15.76 -17.47
N THR A 369 -2.77 -14.46 -17.76
CA THR A 369 -3.84 -13.85 -18.58
C THR A 369 -3.46 -13.66 -20.05
N ALA A 370 -2.23 -13.30 -20.38
CA ALA A 370 -1.91 -12.76 -21.72
C ALA A 370 -0.67 -13.36 -22.42
N SER A 371 0.50 -13.43 -21.77
CA SER A 371 1.80 -13.71 -22.42
C SER A 371 2.57 -14.83 -21.69
N PRO A 372 3.66 -15.42 -22.20
CA PRO A 372 4.06 -16.74 -21.74
C PRO A 372 4.44 -16.79 -20.25
N GLY A 373 3.83 -17.75 -19.54
CA GLY A 373 4.05 -17.98 -18.12
C GLY A 373 3.07 -19.00 -17.55
N GLY A 374 3.54 -19.78 -16.57
CA GLY A 374 2.68 -20.59 -15.70
C GLY A 374 2.53 -19.95 -14.34
N GLY A 375 2.42 -20.75 -13.27
CA GLY A 375 2.69 -20.29 -11.91
C GLY A 375 4.05 -19.59 -11.80
N ILE A 376 5.06 -20.07 -12.53
CA ILE A 376 6.36 -19.41 -12.71
C ILE A 376 6.64 -19.12 -14.19
N SER A 377 7.15 -17.92 -14.50
CA SER A 377 7.79 -17.61 -15.78
C SER A 377 9.27 -17.30 -15.55
N ASN A 378 10.15 -18.03 -16.23
CA ASN A 378 11.60 -17.90 -16.10
C ASN A 378 12.22 -17.44 -17.42
N GLU A 379 12.91 -16.30 -17.40
CA GLU A 379 13.72 -15.77 -18.50
C GLU A 379 15.23 -15.76 -18.14
N ALA A 380 15.61 -16.32 -17.00
CA ALA A 380 16.98 -16.34 -16.49
C ALA A 380 17.35 -17.71 -15.87
N THR A 381 17.98 -17.73 -14.69
CA THR A 381 18.32 -19.00 -14.01
C THR A 381 17.29 -19.35 -12.95
N LEU A 382 16.73 -20.55 -13.02
CA LEU A 382 15.77 -21.09 -12.05
C LEU A 382 16.20 -22.48 -11.58
N VAL A 383 16.30 -22.63 -10.27
CA VAL A 383 16.46 -23.92 -9.59
C VAL A 383 15.23 -24.19 -8.74
N VAL A 384 14.64 -25.38 -8.89
CA VAL A 384 13.46 -25.82 -8.16
C VAL A 384 13.76 -27.16 -7.50
N SER A 385 13.53 -27.26 -6.19
CA SER A 385 13.66 -28.51 -5.46
C SER A 385 12.51 -28.74 -4.50
N ASP A 386 12.12 -30.00 -4.29
CA ASP A 386 11.17 -30.42 -3.26
C ASP A 386 9.86 -29.61 -3.26
N THR A 387 9.41 -29.18 -4.45
CA THR A 387 8.31 -28.23 -4.62
C THR A 387 7.09 -28.89 -5.27
N LEU A 388 5.90 -28.51 -4.83
CA LEU A 388 4.63 -28.92 -5.41
C LEU A 388 4.07 -27.80 -6.30
N PHE A 389 3.77 -28.11 -7.57
CA PHE A 389 2.99 -27.26 -8.47
C PHE A 389 1.63 -27.88 -8.69
N LEU A 390 0.58 -27.22 -8.20
CA LEU A 390 -0.78 -27.77 -8.18
C LEU A 390 -1.78 -26.83 -8.84
N ASN A 391 -2.66 -27.35 -9.70
CA ASN A 391 -3.80 -26.60 -10.24
C ASN A 391 -3.48 -25.25 -10.90
N ASN A 392 -2.25 -25.02 -11.38
CA ASN A 392 -1.93 -23.78 -12.08
C ASN A 392 -2.51 -23.80 -13.49
N THR A 393 -2.93 -22.64 -13.99
CA THR A 393 -3.67 -22.54 -15.27
C THR A 393 -3.17 -21.41 -16.17
N THR A 394 -3.37 -21.58 -17.48
CA THR A 394 -3.16 -20.50 -18.46
C THR A 394 -4.47 -20.05 -19.10
N GLY A 395 -4.63 -18.74 -19.25
CA GLY A 395 -5.74 -18.10 -19.96
C GLY A 395 -5.49 -17.86 -21.45
N SER A 396 -4.24 -17.92 -21.89
CA SER A 396 -3.85 -17.70 -23.29
C SER A 396 -3.41 -19.00 -23.99
N THR A 397 -3.24 -18.94 -25.32
CA THR A 397 -2.69 -20.04 -26.13
C THR A 397 -1.24 -19.74 -26.51
N GLY A 398 -0.46 -20.75 -26.91
CA GLY A 398 0.94 -20.57 -27.33
C GLY A 398 1.88 -21.62 -26.77
N ILE A 399 3.18 -21.33 -26.82
CA ILE A 399 4.22 -22.11 -26.12
C ILE A 399 4.32 -21.59 -24.70
N ILE A 400 3.54 -22.20 -23.81
CA ILE A 400 3.37 -21.81 -22.41
C ILE A 400 3.20 -23.08 -21.58
N GLY A 401 3.72 -23.10 -20.36
CA GLY A 401 3.47 -24.20 -19.42
C GLY A 401 2.66 -23.67 -18.25
N ALA A 402 1.63 -24.38 -17.81
CA ALA A 402 0.71 -23.84 -16.80
C ALA A 402 1.33 -23.74 -15.40
N ALA A 403 2.21 -24.66 -15.03
CA ALA A 403 2.99 -24.55 -13.81
C ALA A 403 4.24 -23.69 -14.02
N LEU A 404 4.96 -23.92 -15.12
CA LEU A 404 6.26 -23.29 -15.34
C LEU A 404 6.51 -23.09 -16.84
N PHE A 405 6.92 -21.88 -17.19
CA PHE A 405 7.50 -21.56 -18.50
C PHE A 405 8.98 -21.24 -18.36
N ASN A 406 9.83 -21.87 -19.17
CA ASN A 406 11.25 -21.59 -19.26
C ASN A 406 11.59 -21.03 -20.65
N GLY A 407 11.92 -19.74 -20.70
CA GLY A 407 12.14 -18.98 -21.93
C GLY A 407 13.45 -19.29 -22.65
N ALA A 408 13.61 -18.70 -23.84
CA ALA A 408 14.80 -18.92 -24.66
C ALA A 408 16.04 -18.35 -23.98
N GLY A 409 17.14 -19.12 -23.95
CA GLY A 409 18.37 -18.76 -23.25
C GLY A 409 18.33 -18.92 -21.72
N ALA A 410 17.16 -19.23 -21.15
CA ALA A 410 17.00 -19.47 -19.73
C ALA A 410 17.46 -20.88 -19.34
N MET A 411 17.88 -21.04 -18.08
CA MET A 411 18.30 -22.31 -17.49
C MET A 411 17.31 -22.75 -16.43
N LEU A 412 16.79 -23.95 -16.57
CA LEU A 412 15.90 -24.60 -15.62
C LEU A 412 16.55 -25.86 -15.05
N THR A 413 16.60 -25.97 -13.72
CA THR A 413 16.88 -27.22 -13.01
C THR A 413 15.72 -27.53 -12.08
N VAL A 414 15.18 -28.74 -12.17
CA VAL A 414 14.09 -29.22 -11.32
C VAL A 414 14.47 -30.57 -10.72
N GLU A 415 14.40 -30.68 -9.41
CA GLU A 415 14.73 -31.89 -8.66
C GLU A 415 13.64 -32.23 -7.65
N ASN A 416 13.35 -33.52 -7.47
CA ASN A 416 12.48 -34.04 -6.41
C ASN A 416 11.10 -33.34 -6.30
N SER A 417 10.58 -32.83 -7.42
CA SER A 417 9.39 -31.97 -7.41
C SER A 417 8.19 -32.65 -8.05
N THR A 418 6.99 -32.20 -7.70
CA THR A 418 5.73 -32.75 -8.22
C THR A 418 4.94 -31.68 -8.95
N PHE A 419 4.51 -31.98 -10.18
CA PHE A 419 3.60 -31.18 -10.98
C PHE A 419 2.29 -31.96 -11.13
N GLN A 420 1.23 -31.45 -10.53
CA GLN A 420 -0.05 -32.14 -10.47
C GLN A 420 -1.22 -31.27 -10.94
N ALA A 421 -2.09 -31.84 -11.78
CA ALA A 421 -3.35 -31.22 -12.20
C ALA A 421 -3.21 -29.82 -12.83
N ASN A 422 -2.04 -29.48 -13.38
CA ASN A 422 -1.83 -28.21 -14.06
C ASN A 422 -2.45 -28.27 -15.46
N THR A 423 -3.13 -27.19 -15.85
CA THR A 423 -3.89 -27.14 -17.11
C THR A 423 -3.51 -25.95 -17.97
N SER A 424 -2.87 -26.22 -19.10
CA SER A 424 -2.49 -25.22 -20.08
C SER A 424 -3.51 -25.17 -21.22
N SER A 425 -3.96 -23.98 -21.59
CA SER A 425 -4.66 -23.72 -22.86
C SER A 425 -3.70 -23.71 -24.06
N GLY A 426 -2.38 -23.72 -23.80
CA GLY A 426 -1.30 -23.84 -24.78
C GLY A 426 -0.62 -25.22 -24.79
N SER A 427 0.68 -25.23 -25.02
CA SER A 427 1.54 -26.42 -24.89
C SER A 427 1.70 -26.89 -23.45
N GLY A 428 2.41 -28.00 -23.20
CA GLY A 428 3.05 -28.28 -21.91
C GLY A 428 2.12 -28.15 -20.70
N GLY A 429 1.26 -29.14 -20.46
CA GLY A 429 0.20 -28.99 -19.44
C GLY A 429 0.72 -28.58 -18.05
N ALA A 430 1.95 -28.98 -17.71
CA ALA A 430 2.70 -28.42 -16.58
C ALA A 430 3.81 -27.46 -17.05
N VAL A 431 4.75 -27.97 -17.84
CA VAL A 431 6.00 -27.27 -18.15
C VAL A 431 6.14 -27.09 -19.65
N ALA A 432 6.50 -25.88 -20.08
CA ALA A 432 6.99 -25.63 -21.43
C ALA A 432 8.37 -24.97 -21.36
N SER A 433 9.33 -25.50 -22.13
CA SER A 433 10.70 -24.99 -22.18
C SER A 433 11.13 -24.71 -23.62
N THR A 434 11.59 -23.49 -23.85
CA THR A 434 12.36 -23.09 -25.04
C THR A 434 13.84 -22.85 -24.72
N GLY A 435 14.20 -22.83 -23.44
CA GLY A 435 15.58 -22.82 -22.93
C GLY A 435 16.08 -24.21 -22.53
N SER A 436 17.23 -24.27 -21.86
CA SER A 436 17.80 -25.51 -21.33
C SER A 436 17.06 -25.98 -20.10
N ALA A 437 16.79 -27.29 -20.01
CA ALA A 437 16.02 -27.88 -18.92
C ALA A 437 16.66 -29.18 -18.41
N THR A 438 16.90 -29.27 -17.11
CA THR A 438 17.26 -30.50 -16.41
C THR A 438 16.15 -30.83 -15.43
N ILE A 439 15.55 -32.02 -15.55
CA ILE A 439 14.44 -32.47 -14.71
C ILE A 439 14.78 -33.86 -14.18
N ILE A 440 14.97 -33.98 -12.87
CA ILE A 440 15.46 -35.20 -12.23
C ILE A 440 14.55 -35.57 -11.07
N ASN A 441 14.32 -36.88 -10.86
CA ASN A 441 13.59 -37.43 -9.72
C ASN A 441 12.19 -36.80 -9.50
N SER A 442 11.52 -36.36 -10.57
CA SER A 442 10.31 -35.55 -10.47
C SER A 442 9.06 -36.29 -10.97
N ARG A 443 7.88 -35.82 -10.58
CA ARG A 443 6.59 -36.45 -10.87
C ARG A 443 5.68 -35.49 -11.63
N PHE A 444 5.08 -35.96 -12.72
CA PHE A 444 4.10 -35.22 -13.51
C PHE A 444 2.82 -36.03 -13.58
N ILE A 445 1.78 -35.58 -12.87
CA ILE A 445 0.55 -36.32 -12.62
C ILE A 445 -0.65 -35.51 -13.11
N ASP A 446 -1.48 -36.10 -13.95
CA ASP A 446 -2.78 -35.54 -14.37
C ASP A 446 -2.71 -34.11 -14.95
N ASN A 447 -1.58 -33.75 -15.55
CA ASN A 447 -1.43 -32.45 -16.22
C ASN A 447 -2.09 -32.49 -17.61
N ARG A 448 -2.59 -31.35 -18.07
CA ARG A 448 -3.36 -31.27 -19.31
C ARG A 448 -2.93 -30.11 -20.21
N ALA A 449 -2.64 -30.41 -21.47
CA ALA A 449 -2.49 -29.42 -22.53
C ALA A 449 -3.70 -29.46 -23.47
N ASN A 450 -4.48 -28.37 -23.50
CA ASN A 450 -5.70 -28.26 -24.28
C ASN A 450 -5.49 -27.68 -25.69
N SER A 451 -4.25 -27.35 -26.08
CA SER A 451 -3.97 -26.77 -27.40
C SER A 451 -4.21 -27.75 -28.55
N PHE A 452 -4.85 -27.24 -29.62
CA PHE A 452 -4.96 -27.92 -30.92
C PHE A 452 -3.73 -27.69 -31.82
N THR A 453 -2.82 -26.81 -31.42
CA THR A 453 -1.63 -26.44 -32.20
C THR A 453 -0.38 -27.11 -31.65
N PHE A 454 -0.21 -27.10 -30.33
CA PHE A 454 0.93 -27.64 -29.60
C PHE A 454 0.52 -28.83 -28.72
N GLY A 455 1.49 -29.64 -28.28
CA GLY A 455 1.23 -30.85 -27.49
C GLY A 455 1.98 -30.87 -26.16
N GLY A 456 2.22 -32.08 -25.63
CA GLY A 456 2.94 -32.28 -24.37
C GLY A 456 2.02 -32.14 -23.16
N GLY A 457 1.26 -33.18 -22.82
CA GLY A 457 0.26 -33.11 -21.75
C GLY A 457 0.84 -32.77 -20.39
N ALA A 458 2.11 -33.10 -20.14
CA ALA A 458 2.89 -32.61 -19.02
C ALA A 458 3.99 -31.63 -19.48
N LEU A 459 4.83 -32.06 -20.40
CA LEU A 459 6.05 -31.36 -20.78
C LEU A 459 6.10 -31.11 -22.29
N PHE A 460 6.38 -29.86 -22.65
CA PHE A 460 6.67 -29.46 -24.02
C PHE A 460 8.06 -28.84 -24.11
N ILE A 461 8.92 -29.40 -24.96
CA ILE A 461 10.27 -28.91 -25.24
C ILE A 461 10.30 -28.42 -26.68
N TYR A 462 10.79 -27.21 -26.89
CA TYR A 462 10.85 -26.60 -28.21
C TYR A 462 12.21 -25.96 -28.49
N GLY A 463 12.86 -26.38 -29.57
CA GLY A 463 14.14 -25.82 -30.02
C GLY A 463 15.35 -26.70 -29.74
N THR A 464 16.54 -26.15 -29.96
CA THR A 464 17.82 -26.89 -29.97
C THR A 464 18.52 -26.97 -28.60
N SER A 465 17.86 -26.53 -27.53
CA SER A 465 18.44 -26.50 -26.19
C SER A 465 18.59 -27.89 -25.59
N SER A 466 19.65 -28.08 -24.79
CA SER A 466 19.88 -29.33 -24.08
C SER A 466 18.75 -29.58 -23.08
N THR A 467 18.13 -30.75 -23.17
CA THR A 467 17.14 -31.24 -22.21
C THR A 467 17.60 -32.58 -21.64
N ASN A 468 17.68 -32.67 -20.31
CA ASN A 468 17.98 -33.90 -19.59
C ASN A 468 16.82 -34.25 -18.67
N ILE A 469 16.20 -35.42 -18.87
CA ILE A 469 15.13 -35.92 -18.02
C ILE A 469 15.55 -37.29 -17.49
N ALA A 470 15.69 -37.41 -16.18
CA ALA A 470 16.12 -38.64 -15.53
C ALA A 470 15.23 -38.99 -14.34
N ASN A 471 15.05 -40.28 -14.09
CA ASN A 471 14.37 -40.81 -12.89
C ASN A 471 13.00 -40.19 -12.58
N SER A 472 12.27 -39.76 -13.62
CA SER A 472 11.03 -39.01 -13.47
C SER A 472 9.82 -39.82 -13.92
N THR A 473 8.68 -39.62 -13.27
CA THR A 473 7.42 -40.34 -13.55
C THR A 473 6.41 -39.42 -14.22
N PHE A 474 5.78 -39.91 -15.29
CA PHE A 474 4.70 -39.21 -15.99
C PHE A 474 3.46 -40.10 -16.02
N SER A 475 2.37 -39.70 -15.34
CA SER A 475 1.15 -40.50 -15.20
C SER A 475 -0.11 -39.65 -15.40
N GLY A 476 -1.11 -40.18 -16.11
CA GLY A 476 -2.42 -39.53 -16.26
C GLY A 476 -2.45 -38.22 -17.06
N ASN A 477 -1.30 -37.79 -17.59
CA ASN A 477 -1.19 -36.57 -18.36
C ASN A 477 -1.88 -36.71 -19.73
N GLN A 478 -2.46 -35.60 -20.21
CA GLN A 478 -3.30 -35.59 -21.41
C GLN A 478 -2.98 -34.40 -22.30
N ALA A 479 -2.92 -34.62 -23.62
CA ALA A 479 -2.82 -33.56 -24.61
C ALA A 479 -3.92 -33.74 -25.65
N THR A 480 -4.52 -32.63 -26.11
CA THR A 480 -5.44 -32.62 -27.26
C THR A 480 -4.69 -32.91 -28.58
N LYS A 481 -3.36 -32.76 -28.59
CA LYS A 481 -2.46 -33.05 -29.72
C LYS A 481 -1.37 -34.06 -29.33
N ASN A 482 -0.29 -34.11 -30.11
CA ASN A 482 0.84 -35.02 -29.98
C ASN A 482 1.46 -35.03 -28.57
N GLY A 483 1.93 -36.18 -28.12
CA GLY A 483 2.67 -36.33 -26.87
C GLY A 483 1.78 -36.21 -25.64
N GLY A 484 1.02 -37.26 -25.34
CA GLY A 484 0.10 -37.31 -24.20
C GLY A 484 0.77 -36.97 -22.86
N SER A 485 2.07 -37.25 -22.71
CA SER A 485 2.89 -36.73 -21.60
C SER A 485 3.96 -35.75 -22.06
N ILE A 486 4.84 -36.17 -22.97
CA ILE A 486 5.97 -35.35 -23.42
C ILE A 486 5.89 -35.13 -24.92
N ASN A 487 6.19 -33.92 -25.37
CA ASN A 487 6.36 -33.57 -26.78
C ASN A 487 7.65 -32.74 -26.94
N ILE A 488 8.49 -33.15 -27.89
CA ILE A 488 9.79 -32.54 -28.19
C ILE A 488 9.76 -32.17 -29.67
N ASN A 489 10.06 -30.91 -30.00
CA ASN A 489 10.02 -30.38 -31.36
C ASN A 489 11.26 -29.55 -31.68
#